data_AF-A0A5R9ND40-F1
#
_entry.id   AF-A0A5R9ND40-F1
#
_cell.length_a   1.000
_cell.length_b   1.000
_cell.length_c   1.000
_cell.angle_alpha   90.00
_cell.angle_beta   90.00
_cell.angle_gamma   90.00
#
_symmetry.space_group_name_H-M   'P 1'
#
loop_
_entity.id
_entity.type
_entity.pdbx_description
1 polymer ?
#
loop_
_entity_poly.entity_id
_entity_poly.type
_entity_poly.pdbx_seq_one_letter_code
_entity_poly.pdbx_strand_id
1 'polypeptide(L)'
;MNHILSRPAEAALIGAGSSDQPSCSIDFRLERMSNHDWQISAVSPQARAWVRDELCCPFAQCFNDVIHADALSANSFVKEAHEKGFRTEFVGRNGKDVF
;
A
#
# COMPACT_ATOMS: atom_id res chain seq x y z
N MET A 1 -53.21 1.59 5.30
CA MET A 1 -52.57 1.59 3.97
C MET A 1 -51.48 2.66 3.94
N ASN A 2 -50.28 2.24 4.37
CA ASN A 2 -48.93 2.64 3.96
C ASN A 2 -48.79 3.81 2.97
N HIS A 3 -48.03 4.84 3.36
CA HIS A 3 -47.07 5.51 2.47
C HIS A 3 -45.83 5.95 3.27
N ILE A 4 -44.69 5.37 2.87
CA ILE A 4 -43.31 5.68 3.29
C ILE A 4 -42.74 6.71 2.31
N LEU A 5 -42.06 7.74 2.82
CA LEU A 5 -41.06 8.61 2.14
C LEU A 5 -40.45 9.52 3.22
N SER A 6 -39.44 9.10 3.99
CA SER A 6 -37.98 9.04 3.72
C SER A 6 -37.28 10.37 3.39
N ARG A 7 -36.34 10.72 4.30
CA ARG A 7 -35.22 11.70 4.30
C ARG A 7 -35.54 13.20 4.43
N PRO A 8 -34.81 13.85 5.36
CA PRO A 8 -33.59 14.54 4.92
C PRO A 8 -32.33 13.94 5.54
N ALA A 9 -31.26 13.99 4.76
CA ALA A 9 -29.90 13.67 5.17
C ALA A 9 -29.31 14.91 5.85
N GLU A 10 -29.00 14.79 7.14
CA GLU A 10 -28.19 15.78 7.85
C GLU A 10 -26.83 15.18 8.17
N ALA A 11 -25.83 15.91 7.68
CA ALA A 11 -24.43 15.61 7.77
C ALA A 11 -23.90 15.94 9.16
N ALA A 12 -23.03 15.07 9.68
CA ALA A 12 -21.91 15.48 10.52
C ALA A 12 -20.81 14.43 10.33
N LEU A 13 -20.01 14.63 9.28
CA LEU A 13 -18.77 13.90 9.09
C LEU A 13 -17.86 14.25 10.27
N ILE A 14 -17.75 13.33 11.23
CA ILE A 14 -16.71 13.35 12.23
C ILE A 14 -15.39 13.24 11.46
N GLY A 15 -14.67 14.36 11.42
CA GLY A 15 -13.29 14.39 10.97
C GLY A 15 -12.44 13.52 11.90
N ALA A 16 -12.28 12.25 11.53
CA ALA A 16 -11.10 11.50 11.93
C ALA A 16 -9.97 12.02 11.04
N GLY A 17 -8.96 12.63 11.65
CA GLY A 17 -7.84 13.23 10.95
C GLY A 17 -7.17 12.25 10.01
N SER A 18 -7.54 12.29 8.73
CA SER A 18 -6.67 11.83 7.67
C SER A 18 -5.46 12.74 7.74
N SER A 19 -4.35 12.22 8.25
CA SER A 19 -3.04 12.77 7.92
C SER A 19 -2.86 12.59 6.41
N ASP A 20 -3.49 13.49 5.64
CA ASP A 20 -3.12 13.79 4.28
C ASP A 20 -1.80 14.58 4.38
N GLN A 21 -0.76 13.88 4.82
CA GLN A 21 0.59 14.37 4.63
C GLN A 21 0.81 14.40 3.12
N PRO A 22 1.41 15.48 2.58
CA PRO A 22 1.61 15.63 1.16
C PRO A 22 2.31 14.37 0.67
N SER A 23 1.69 13.70 -0.29
CA SER A 23 2.15 12.46 -0.90
C SER A 23 3.51 12.69 -1.54
N CYS A 24 4.56 12.64 -0.71
CA CYS A 24 5.90 12.36 -1.15
C CYS A 24 5.77 11.08 -1.96
N SER A 25 5.98 11.15 -3.28
CA SER A 25 5.63 10.10 -4.22
C SER A 25 6.23 8.76 -3.78
N ILE A 26 5.45 7.92 -3.09
CA ILE A 26 5.86 6.61 -2.60
C ILE A 26 5.71 5.61 -3.75
N ASP A 27 6.72 4.79 -3.93
CA ASP A 27 6.73 3.73 -4.94
C ASP A 27 6.21 2.41 -4.35
N PHE A 28 6.67 2.06 -3.14
CA PHE A 28 6.24 0.85 -2.44
C PHE A 28 5.75 1.12 -1.03
N ARG A 29 4.70 0.41 -0.64
CA ARG A 29 4.21 0.38 0.75
C ARG A 29 4.44 -1.00 1.34
N LEU A 30 5.10 -1.07 2.48
CA LEU A 30 5.36 -2.29 3.24
C LEU A 30 4.51 -2.29 4.51
N GLU A 31 3.58 -3.22 4.61
CA GLU A 31 2.73 -3.42 5.78
C GLU A 31 3.12 -4.72 6.48
N ARG A 32 3.35 -4.65 7.79
CA ARG A 32 3.65 -5.83 8.59
C ARG A 32 2.34 -6.51 9.02
N MET A 33 1.99 -7.60 8.35
CA MET A 33 0.77 -8.38 8.64
C MET A 33 0.93 -9.21 9.91
N SER A 34 2.12 -9.82 10.11
CA SER A 34 2.43 -10.60 11.30
C SER A 34 3.91 -10.52 11.68
N ASN A 35 4.36 -11.32 12.66
CA ASN A 35 5.77 -11.31 13.04
C ASN A 35 6.71 -11.69 11.90
N HIS A 36 6.25 -12.57 11.00
CA HIS A 36 7.02 -13.14 9.91
C HIS A 36 6.45 -12.84 8.54
N ASP A 37 5.30 -12.16 8.46
CA ASP A 37 4.57 -11.95 7.20
C ASP A 37 4.47 -10.46 6.90
N TRP A 38 4.87 -10.09 5.69
CA TRP A 38 4.88 -8.74 5.16
C TRP A 38 4.13 -8.69 3.85
N GLN A 39 3.38 -7.60 3.70
CA GLN A 39 2.70 -7.26 2.47
C GLN A 39 3.40 -6.06 1.84
N ILE A 40 3.80 -6.19 0.58
CA ILE A 40 4.45 -5.15 -0.20
C ILE A 40 3.50 -4.74 -1.32
N SER A 41 3.11 -3.48 -1.38
CA SER A 41 2.20 -2.95 -2.41
C SER A 41 2.93 -1.97 -3.32
N ALA A 42 2.84 -2.17 -4.64
CA ALA A 42 3.34 -1.22 -5.63
C ALA A 42 2.31 -0.09 -5.85
N VAL A 43 2.64 1.10 -5.38
CA VAL A 43 1.75 2.26 -5.36
C VAL A 43 1.90 3.10 -6.63
N SER A 44 3.14 3.32 -7.08
CA SER A 44 3.42 4.16 -8.24
C SER A 44 3.38 3.37 -9.56
N PRO A 45 3.12 4.03 -10.71
CA PRO A 45 3.18 3.38 -12.02
C PRO A 45 4.57 2.79 -12.34
N GLN A 46 5.65 3.45 -11.92
CA GLN A 46 7.02 2.98 -12.12
C GLN A 46 7.33 1.72 -11.29
N ALA A 47 6.86 1.67 -10.04
CA ALA A 47 6.96 0.51 -9.18
C ALA A 47 6.26 -0.71 -9.79
N ARG A 48 5.03 -0.54 -10.27
CA ARG A 48 4.27 -1.62 -10.93
C ARG A 48 4.95 -2.12 -12.20
N ALA A 49 5.49 -1.21 -12.99
CA ALA A 49 6.22 -1.56 -14.21
C ALA A 49 7.46 -2.41 -13.89
N TRP A 50 8.21 -2.03 -12.85
CA TRP A 50 9.38 -2.77 -12.40
C TRP A 50 9.04 -4.14 -11.83
N VAL A 51 8.03 -4.24 -10.94
CA VAL A 51 7.58 -5.54 -10.40
C VAL A 51 7.15 -6.50 -11.53
N ARG A 52 6.49 -5.98 -12.56
CA ARG A 52 6.09 -6.78 -13.73
C ARG A 52 7.30 -7.26 -14.54
N ASP A 53 8.35 -6.45 -14.65
CA ASP A 53 9.58 -6.79 -15.36
C ASP A 53 10.38 -7.85 -14.60
N GLU A 54 10.63 -7.65 -13.30
CA GLU A 54 11.41 -8.56 -12.45
C GLU A 54 10.70 -9.91 -12.26
N LEU A 55 9.38 -9.91 -12.02
CA LEU A 55 8.64 -11.16 -11.80
C LEU A 55 8.37 -11.92 -13.10
N CYS A 56 8.53 -11.28 -14.27
CA CYS A 56 8.52 -11.85 -15.63
C CYS A 56 7.51 -13.01 -15.86
N CYS A 57 6.35 -12.96 -15.19
CA CYS A 57 5.39 -14.06 -15.14
C CYS A 57 3.96 -13.53 -15.32
N PRO A 58 3.06 -14.28 -15.98
CA PRO A 58 1.63 -13.95 -16.00
C PRO A 58 1.02 -13.86 -14.61
N PHE A 59 1.65 -14.46 -13.59
CA PHE A 59 1.31 -14.30 -12.18
C PHE A 59 1.48 -12.86 -11.67
N ALA A 60 2.38 -12.05 -12.23
CA ALA A 60 2.53 -10.62 -11.89
C ALA A 60 1.20 -9.85 -12.01
N GLN A 61 0.35 -10.24 -12.98
CA GLN A 61 -0.98 -9.66 -13.17
C GLN A 61 -2.00 -10.15 -12.13
N CYS A 62 -1.78 -11.33 -11.55
CA CYS A 62 -2.64 -11.90 -10.51
C CYS A 62 -2.38 -11.30 -9.12
N PHE A 63 -1.21 -10.68 -8.91
CA PHE A 63 -0.82 -10.14 -7.60
C PHE A 63 -1.60 -8.88 -7.22
N ASN A 64 -2.40 -8.29 -8.11
CA ASN A 64 -3.12 -7.03 -7.83
C ASN A 64 -2.17 -5.96 -7.24
N ASP A 65 -0.93 -5.92 -7.73
CA ASP A 65 0.17 -5.08 -7.24
C ASP A 65 0.60 -5.33 -5.78
N VAL A 66 0.29 -6.51 -5.21
CA VAL A 66 0.58 -6.91 -3.83
C VAL A 66 1.42 -8.18 -3.79
N ILE A 67 2.56 -8.13 -3.09
CA ILE A 67 3.48 -9.25 -2.89
C ILE A 67 3.48 -9.62 -1.41
N HIS A 68 3.31 -10.90 -1.09
CA HIS A 68 3.50 -11.41 0.28
C HIS A 68 4.90 -12.00 0.41
N ALA A 69 5.61 -11.61 1.46
CA ALA A 69 7.00 -11.96 1.68
C ALA A 69 7.27 -12.16 3.17
N ASP A 70 8.23 -13.02 3.48
CA ASP A 70 8.78 -13.08 4.83
C ASP A 70 9.69 -11.87 5.12
N ALA A 71 10.09 -11.69 6.38
CA ALA A 71 10.90 -10.54 6.80
C ALA A 71 12.26 -10.43 6.08
N LEU A 72 12.91 -11.56 5.74
CA LEU A 72 14.18 -11.55 5.00
C LEU A 72 13.93 -11.18 3.54
N SER A 73 12.92 -11.78 2.92
CA SER A 73 12.53 -11.49 1.54
C SER A 73 12.11 -10.02 1.36
N ALA A 74 11.32 -9.48 2.30
CA ALA A 74 10.91 -8.08 2.30
C ALA A 74 12.11 -7.12 2.47
N ASN A 75 13.06 -7.47 3.33
CA ASN A 75 14.28 -6.68 3.50
C ASN A 75 15.17 -6.69 2.24
N SER A 76 15.32 -7.84 1.58
CA SER A 76 16.03 -7.92 0.30
C SER A 76 15.34 -7.09 -0.78
N PHE A 77 14.01 -7.15 -0.85
CA PHE A 77 13.22 -6.34 -1.76
C PHE A 77 13.44 -4.84 -1.56
N VAL A 78 13.40 -4.35 -0.33
CA VAL A 78 13.61 -2.91 -0.03
C VAL A 78 15.00 -2.46 -0.48
N LYS A 79 16.03 -3.27 -0.21
CA LYS A 79 17.40 -2.95 -0.63
C LYS A 79 17.49 -2.80 -2.14
N GLU A 80 16.94 -3.75 -2.89
CA GLU A 80 16.95 -3.70 -4.34
C GLU A 80 16.15 -2.50 -4.86
N ALA A 81 14.98 -2.24 -4.27
CA ALA A 81 14.16 -1.09 -4.62
C ALA A 81 14.92 0.24 -4.41
N HIS A 82 15.64 0.39 -3.29
CA HIS A 82 16.47 1.56 -3.00
C HIS A 82 17.67 1.69 -3.94
N GLU A 83 18.32 0.58 -4.31
CA GLU A 83 19.39 0.58 -5.32
C GLU A 83 18.91 1.07 -6.68
N LYS A 84 17.63 0.85 -7.00
CA LYS A 84 16.97 1.38 -8.20
C LYS A 84 16.41 2.80 -8.04
N GLY A 85 16.50 3.38 -6.85
CA GLY A 85 16.01 4.73 -6.55
C GLY A 85 14.52 4.83 -6.23
N PHE A 86 13.85 3.70 -5.96
CA PHE A 86 12.46 3.70 -5.51
C PHE A 86 12.33 4.09 -4.04
N ARG A 87 11.20 4.73 -3.71
CA ARG A 87 10.87 5.19 -2.37
C ARG A 87 9.92 4.25 -1.67
N THR A 88 10.20 3.94 -0.42
CA THR A 88 9.44 2.94 0.36
C THR A 88 8.77 3.59 1.57
N GLU A 89 7.56 3.17 1.89
CA GLU A 89 6.84 3.55 3.10
C GLU A 89 6.56 2.29 3.93
N PHE A 90 7.02 2.26 5.16
CA PHE A 90 6.68 1.22 6.12
C PHE A 90 5.45 1.65 6.92
N VAL A 91 4.44 0.80 6.95
CA VAL A 91 3.20 1.00 7.71
C VAL A 91 3.21 0.01 8.87
N GLY A 92 3.46 0.55 10.07
CA GLY A 92 3.37 -0.18 11.33
C GLY A 92 2.07 0.13 12.06
N ARG A 93 1.78 -0.62 13.13
CA ARG A 93 0.59 -0.38 13.98
C ARG A 93 0.58 1.01 14.64
N ASN A 94 1.75 1.64 14.77
CA ASN A 94 1.93 2.89 15.53
C ASN A 94 2.24 4.09 14.64
N GLY A 95 2.27 3.95 13.31
CA GLY A 95 2.64 5.04 12.42
C GLY A 95 3.19 4.56 11.08
N LYS A 96 3.64 5.53 10.29
CA LYS A 96 4.26 5.30 8.98
C LYS A 96 5.64 5.96 8.92
N ASP A 97 6.62 5.24 8.41
CA ASP A 97 7.98 5.72 8.20
C ASP A 97 8.30 5.67 6.70
N VAL A 98 8.83 6.76 6.15
CA VAL A 98 9.18 6.88 4.72
C VAL A 98 10.69 6.92 4.56
N PHE A 99 11.23 6.07 3.69
CA PHE A 99 12.65 5.97 3.36
C PHE A 99 12.85 6.03 1.83
#